data_AF-A0A2H5ZYU3-F1
#
_entry.id   AF-A0A2H5ZYU3-F1
#
_cell.length_a   1.000
_cell.length_b   1.000
_cell.length_c   1.000
_cell.angle_alpha   90.00
_cell.angle_beta   90.00
_cell.angle_gamma   90.00
#
_symmetry.space_group_name_H-M   'P 1'
#
loop_
_entity.id
_entity.type
_entity.pdbx_description
1 polymer ?
#
loop_
_entity_poly.entity_id
_entity_poly.type
_entity_poly.pdbx_seq_one_letter_code
_entity_poly.pdbx_strand_id
1 'polypeptide(L)'
;MHFEESEHFTEREKVALRYTSAIVWNAEIADDALWAKLYEHFTIPEIVELGFFVALTLGQQRWIKTLGIRHGEVLADTVVGLKPGTEGVAAPR
;
A
#
# COMPACT_ATOMS: atom_id res chain seq x y z
N MET A 1 -10.47 7.99 -1.67
CA MET A 1 -9.75 7.27 -2.75
C MET A 1 -10.78 6.99 -3.84
N HIS A 2 -10.57 7.43 -5.09
CA HIS A 2 -11.57 7.33 -6.17
C HIS A 2 -11.49 6.02 -6.98
N PHE A 3 -10.91 4.94 -6.44
CA PHE A 3 -10.71 3.71 -7.20
C PHE A 3 -12.00 2.90 -7.39
N GLU A 4 -13.00 3.09 -6.53
CA GLU A 4 -14.25 2.31 -6.59
C GLU A 4 -15.01 2.54 -7.91
N GLU A 5 -14.96 3.76 -8.42
CA GLU A 5 -15.61 4.19 -9.66
C GLU A 5 -14.67 4.12 -10.87
N SER A 6 -13.39 3.79 -10.66
CA SER A 6 -12.41 3.81 -11.74
C SER A 6 -12.56 2.60 -12.67
N GLU A 7 -12.55 2.87 -13.97
CA GLU A 7 -12.55 1.85 -15.02
C GLU A 7 -11.18 1.16 -15.20
N HIS A 8 -10.12 1.66 -14.54
CA HIS A 8 -8.77 1.09 -14.64
C HIS A 8 -8.57 -0.16 -13.77
N PHE A 9 -9.51 -0.48 -12.88
CA PHE A 9 -9.42 -1.62 -11.98
C PHE A 9 -10.57 -2.58 -12.22
N THR A 10 -10.24 -3.87 -12.23
CA THR A 10 -11.22 -4.95 -12.17
C THR A 10 -11.89 -4.99 -10.79
N GLU A 11 -13.02 -5.68 -10.69
CA GLU A 11 -13.72 -5.84 -9.40
C GLU A 11 -12.86 -6.55 -8.36
N ARG A 12 -12.08 -7.57 -8.76
CA ARG A 12 -11.10 -8.25 -7.90
C ARG A 12 -10.08 -7.27 -7.30
N GLU A 13 -9.55 -6.36 -8.11
CA GLU A 13 -8.59 -5.34 -7.66
C GLU A 13 -9.23 -4.29 -6.76
N LYS A 14 -10.44 -3.82 -7.09
CA LYS A 14 -11.18 -2.87 -6.25
C LYS A 14 -11.47 -3.45 -4.87
N VAL A 15 -11.84 -4.74 -4.80
CA VAL A 15 -12.07 -5.45 -3.53
C VAL A 15 -10.77 -5.52 -2.72
N ALA A 16 -9.63 -5.84 -3.33
CA ALA A 16 -8.33 -5.81 -2.66
C ALA A 16 -7.93 -4.41 -2.17
N LEU A 17 -8.18 -3.36 -2.95
CA LEU A 17 -7.91 -1.97 -2.57
C LEU A 17 -8.82 -1.49 -1.42
N ARG A 18 -10.09 -1.94 -1.40
CA ARG A 18 -11.02 -1.66 -0.30
C ARG A 18 -10.59 -2.38 0.98
N TYR A 19 -10.16 -3.64 0.88
CA TYR A 19 -9.59 -4.36 2.02
C TYR A 19 -8.30 -3.71 2.54
N THR A 20 -7.42 -3.27 1.64
CA THR A 20 -6.24 -2.46 1.99
C THR A 20 -6.64 -1.19 2.74
N SER A 21 -7.71 -0.50 2.30
CA SER A 21 -8.22 0.69 2.98
C SER A 21 -8.74 0.37 4.39
N ALA A 22 -9.36 -0.79 4.59
CA ALA A 22 -9.80 -1.23 5.91
C ALA A 22 -8.62 -1.43 6.86
N ILE A 23 -7.55 -2.11 6.40
CA ILE A 23 -6.34 -2.34 7.19
C ILE A 23 -5.63 -1.02 7.54
N VAL A 24 -5.49 -0.12 6.57
CA VAL A 24 -4.67 1.10 6.74
C VAL A 24 -5.40 2.19 7.52
N TRP A 25 -6.72 2.33 7.33
CA TRP A 25 -7.46 3.51 7.80
C TRP A 25 -8.55 3.22 8.81
N ASN A 26 -9.39 2.21 8.59
CA ASN A 26 -10.53 1.94 9.45
C ASN A 26 -10.97 0.47 9.32
N ALA A 27 -10.76 -0.30 10.38
CA ALA A 27 -11.10 -1.72 10.41
C ALA A 27 -12.61 -1.99 10.20
N GLU A 28 -13.48 -1.04 10.56
CA GLU A 28 -14.95 -1.16 10.38
C GLU A 28 -15.36 -1.22 8.90
N ILE A 29 -14.48 -0.86 7.96
CA ILE A 29 -14.73 -1.04 6.51
C ILE A 29 -14.76 -2.53 6.14
N ALA A 30 -14.10 -3.40 6.91
CA ALA A 30 -14.11 -4.85 6.72
C ALA A 30 -15.37 -5.48 7.32
N ASP A 31 -16.52 -5.01 6.86
CA ASP A 31 -17.84 -5.54 7.17
C ASP A 31 -18.10 -6.88 6.46
N ASP A 32 -19.23 -7.51 6.80
CA ASP A 32 -19.64 -8.80 6.21
C ASP A 32 -19.76 -8.73 4.68
N ALA A 33 -20.14 -7.57 4.13
CA ALA A 33 -20.26 -7.37 2.69
C ALA A 33 -18.90 -7.38 1.99
N LEU A 34 -17.88 -6.76 2.59
CA LEU A 34 -16.52 -6.82 2.07
C LEU A 34 -15.95 -8.23 2.20
N TRP A 35 -16.17 -8.93 3.32
CA TRP A 35 -15.74 -10.31 3.50
C TRP A 35 -16.37 -11.25 2.47
N ALA A 36 -17.66 -11.11 2.19
CA ALA A 36 -18.32 -11.89 1.14
C ALA A 36 -17.66 -11.70 -0.24
N LYS A 37 -17.37 -10.45 -0.62
CA LYS A 37 -16.66 -10.14 -1.87
C LYS A 37 -15.22 -10.65 -1.89
N LEU A 38 -14.52 -10.63 -0.76
CA LEU A 38 -13.18 -11.20 -0.65
C LEU A 38 -13.21 -12.71 -0.95
N TYR A 39 -14.17 -13.44 -0.39
CA TYR A 39 -14.32 -14.88 -0.66
C TYR A 39 -14.78 -15.20 -2.09
N GLU A 40 -15.47 -14.28 -2.76
CA GLU A 40 -15.84 -14.43 -4.17
C GLU A 40 -14.62 -14.35 -5.11
N HIS A 41 -13.65 -13.49 -4.79
CA HIS A 41 -12.53 -13.17 -5.67
C HIS A 41 -11.17 -13.75 -5.25
N PHE A 42 -11.05 -14.23 -4.02
CA PHE A 42 -9.81 -14.71 -3.44
C PHE A 42 -10.03 -15.96 -2.61
N THR A 43 -9.06 -16.86 -2.66
CA THR A 43 -8.95 -17.97 -1.72
C THR A 43 -8.49 -17.47 -0.35
N ILE A 44 -8.73 -18.26 0.70
CA ILE A 44 -8.28 -17.93 2.05
C ILE A 44 -6.76 -17.65 2.11
N PRO A 45 -5.88 -18.48 1.51
CA PRO A 45 -4.45 -18.18 1.47
C PRO A 45 -4.13 -16.83 0.82
N GLU A 46 -4.77 -16.49 -0.31
CA GLU A 46 -4.56 -15.20 -0.97
C GLU A 46 -5.02 -14.01 -0.09
N ILE A 47 -6.14 -14.14 0.63
CA ILE A 47 -6.61 -13.09 1.55
C ILE A 47 -5.59 -12.88 2.69
N VAL A 48 -5.07 -13.97 3.25
CA VAL A 48 -4.04 -13.92 4.30
C VAL A 48 -2.76 -13.27 3.77
N GLU A 49 -2.28 -13.69 2.60
CA GLU A 49 -1.09 -13.11 1.96
C GLU A 49 -1.27 -11.62 1.68
N LEU A 50 -2.42 -11.21 1.14
CA LEU A 50 -2.75 -9.80 0.90
C LEU A 50 -2.73 -8.99 2.22
N GLY A 51 -3.38 -9.49 3.26
CA GLY A 51 -3.41 -8.84 4.58
C GLY A 51 -2.01 -8.68 5.18
N PHE A 52 -1.19 -9.74 5.14
CA PHE A 52 0.20 -9.70 5.62
C PHE A 52 1.07 -8.75 4.80
N PHE A 53 0.96 -8.77 3.48
CA PHE A 53 1.72 -7.88 2.61
C PHE A 53 1.44 -6.40 2.93
N VAL A 54 0.17 -6.04 3.10
CA VAL A 54 -0.24 -4.67 3.47
C VAL A 54 0.28 -4.29 4.86
N ALA A 55 0.11 -5.17 5.85
CA ALA A 55 0.55 -4.90 7.23
C ALA A 55 2.07 -4.72 7.33
N LEU A 56 2.84 -5.60 6.67
CA LEU A 56 4.30 -5.52 6.62
C LEU A 56 4.77 -4.22 5.94
N THR A 57 4.19 -3.89 4.78
CA THR A 57 4.53 -2.66 4.05
C THR A 57 4.24 -1.41 4.87
N LEU A 58 3.09 -1.36 5.56
CA LEU A 58 2.74 -0.25 6.43
C LEU A 58 3.71 -0.12 7.61
N GLY A 59 4.07 -1.24 8.25
CA GLY A 59 5.05 -1.29 9.34
C GLY A 59 6.42 -0.78 8.89
N GLN A 60 6.90 -1.24 7.72
CA GLN A 60 8.15 -0.80 7.12
C GLN A 60 8.16 0.72 6.86
N GLN A 61 7.10 1.26 6.26
CA GLN A 61 7.00 2.70 6.01
C GLN A 61 6.99 3.53 7.31
N ARG A 62 6.31 3.05 8.36
CA ARG A 62 6.31 3.73 9.66
C ARG A 62 7.68 3.69 10.33
N TRP A 63 8.36 2.55 10.29
CA TRP A 63 9.70 2.42 10.84
C TRP A 63 10.72 3.31 10.13
N ILE A 64 10.73 3.36 8.80
CA ILE A 64 11.61 4.26 8.02
C ILE A 64 11.44 5.71 8.47
N LYS A 65 10.21 6.16 8.73
CA LYS A 65 9.95 7.52 9.24
C LYS A 65 10.60 7.76 10.61
N THR A 66 10.70 6.75 11.48
CA THR A 66 11.39 6.89 12.78
C THR A 66 12.90 7.10 12.65
N LEU A 67 13.48 6.72 11.51
CA LEU A 67 14.90 6.90 11.21
C LEU A 67 15.21 8.28 10.61
N GLY A 68 14.20 9.09 10.29
CA GLY A 68 14.38 10.40 9.65
C GLY A 68 14.91 10.35 8.22
N ILE A 69 14.96 9.17 7.61
CA ILE A 69 15.48 8.95 6.25
C ILE A 69 14.57 9.63 5.23
N ARG A 70 15.15 10.47 4.37
CA ARG A 70 14.44 11.14 3.27
C ARG A 70 14.55 10.36 1.96
N HIS A 71 13.73 10.75 0.99
CA HIS A 71 13.76 10.15 -0.34
C HIS A 71 15.15 10.33 -0.96
N GLY A 72 15.73 9.23 -1.45
CA GLY A 72 17.04 9.25 -2.11
C GLY A 72 18.25 9.33 -1.17
N GLU A 73 18.09 9.25 0.15
CA GLU A 73 19.24 9.23 1.08
C GLU A 73 19.88 7.84 1.23
N VAL A 74 19.11 6.78 0.96
CA VAL A 74 19.56 5.39 1.07
C VAL A 74 19.23 4.66 -0.23
N LEU A 75 20.16 3.83 -0.72
CA LEU A 75 20.08 3.17 -2.03
C LEU A 75 19.87 4.17 -3.19
N ALA A 76 20.58 5.30 -3.13
CA ALA A 76 20.49 6.43 -4.08
C ALA A 76 21.06 6.16 -5.48
N ASP A 77 21.43 4.91 -5.77
CA ASP A 77 22.10 4.52 -7.02
C ASP A 77 21.15 4.60 -8.24
N THR A 78 19.85 4.86 -8.01
CA THR A 78 18.89 5.12 -9.08
C THR A 78 17.94 6.25 -8.72
N VAL A 79 17.53 7.01 -9.74
CA VAL A 79 16.54 8.09 -9.65
C VAL A 79 15.16 7.66 -10.17
N VAL A 80 15.02 6.40 -10.57
CA VAL A 80 13.75 5.81 -11.04
C VAL A 80 12.70 5.91 -9.93
N GLY A 81 11.52 6.43 -10.28
CA GLY A 81 10.41 6.65 -9.35
C GLY A 81 10.49 7.95 -8.55
N LEU A 82 11.58 8.73 -8.66
CA LEU A 82 11.64 10.07 -8.13
C LEU A 82 11.06 11.10 -9.10
N LYS A 83 10.57 12.22 -8.56
CA LYS A 83 10.17 13.37 -9.37
C LYS A 83 11.40 13.93 -10.10
N PRO A 84 11.30 14.26 -11.41
CA PRO A 84 12.40 14.92 -12.12
C PRO A 84 12.90 16.15 -11.38
N GLY A 85 14.23 16.29 -11.25
CA GLY A 85 14.87 17.41 -10.53
C GLY A 85 15.11 17.19 -9.03
N THR A 86 14.98 15.97 -8.52
CA THR A 86 15.38 15.58 -7.13
C THR A 86 16.77 14.95 -7.07
N GLU A 87 17.49 14.94 -8.18
CA GLU A 87 18.85 14.41 -8.31
C GLU A 87 19.81 15.24 -7.44
N GLY A 88 20.51 14.60 -6.49
CA GLY A 88 21.63 15.23 -5.78
C GLY A 88 21.33 15.96 -4.46
N VAL A 89 20.15 15.77 -3.84
CA VAL A 89 19.95 16.23 -2.44
C VAL A 89 20.66 15.26 -1.49
N ALA A 90 21.99 15.33 -1.45
CA ALA A 90 22.77 14.70 -0.38
C ALA A 90 22.47 15.44 0.93
N ALA A 91 22.09 14.70 1.98
CA ALA A 91 21.76 15.28 3.27
C ALA A 91 23.00 15.95 3.91
N PRO A 92 22.87 17.16 4.49
CA PRO A 92 23.88 17.66 5.41
C PRO A 92 23.89 16.76 6.67
N ARG A 93 25.09 16.39 7.10
CA ARG A 93 25.38 15.56 8.28
C ARG A 93 24.77 16.12 9.56
#